data_AF-A0A8S3FX46-F1
#
_entry.id   AF-A0A8S3FX46-F1
#
_cell.length_a   1.000
_cell.length_b   1.000
_cell.length_c   1.000
_cell.angle_alpha   90.00
_cell.angle_beta   90.00
_cell.angle_gamma   90.00
#
_symmetry.space_group_name_H-M   'P 1'
#
loop_
_entity.id
_entity.type
_entity.pdbx_description
1 polymer ?
#
loop_
_entity_poly.entity_id
_entity_poly.type
_entity_poly.pdbx_seq_one_letter_code
_entity_poly.pdbx_strand_id
1 'polypeptide(L)'
;MSSSIFLLIFIFNIHTILTAPPSLTSYDDKVNALLSKMTDEEKAGQMTQITINLILKDASKPWDQIEVDPVKLAAAIQDYKVGSILNVAETGAYSVDQWHDIIGKVQDEAQRSRLQIPILYGI
;
A
#
# COMPACT_ATOMS: atom_id res chain seq x y z
N MET A 1 -42.62 -23.70 31.75
CA MET A 1 -41.64 -22.63 31.47
C MET A 1 -40.66 -23.17 30.46
N SER A 2 -40.16 -22.33 29.53
CA SER A 2 -39.08 -22.64 28.57
C SER A 2 -39.47 -23.29 27.23
N SER A 3 -40.25 -22.58 26.41
CA SER A 3 -40.18 -22.75 24.94
C SER A 3 -40.44 -21.42 24.21
N SER A 4 -41.14 -20.47 24.84
CA SER A 4 -41.41 -19.15 24.26
C SER A 4 -40.28 -18.12 24.44
N ILE A 5 -39.24 -18.43 25.22
CA ILE A 5 -38.12 -17.49 25.50
C ILE A 5 -37.01 -17.59 24.44
N PHE A 6 -36.88 -18.73 23.75
CA PHE A 6 -35.84 -18.93 22.73
C PHE A 6 -36.16 -18.24 21.39
N LEU A 7 -37.44 -17.94 21.11
CA LEU A 7 -37.84 -17.30 19.84
C LEU A 7 -37.64 -15.77 19.86
N LEU A 8 -37.53 -15.14 21.05
CA LEU A 8 -37.36 -13.68 21.18
C LEU A 8 -35.89 -13.22 21.12
N ILE A 9 -34.91 -14.12 21.29
CA ILE A 9 -33.48 -13.78 21.24
C ILE A 9 -32.92 -13.87 19.81
N PHE A 10 -33.67 -14.47 18.87
CA PHE A 10 -33.20 -14.67 17.49
C PHE A 10 -33.40 -13.46 16.56
N ILE A 11 -34.12 -12.42 16.98
CA ILE A 11 -34.47 -11.27 16.11
C ILE A 11 -33.51 -10.06 16.30
N PHE A 12 -32.62 -10.08 17.29
CA PHE A 12 -31.86 -8.87 17.67
C PHE A 12 -30.38 -8.82 17.22
N ASN A 13 -29.97 -9.52 16.15
CA ASN A 13 -28.55 -9.52 15.77
C ASN A 13 -28.26 -9.63 14.26
N ILE A 14 -28.98 -8.90 13.40
CA ILE A 14 -28.44 -8.54 12.07
C ILE A 14 -28.96 -7.15 11.69
N HIS A 15 -28.29 -6.11 12.19
CA HIS A 15 -28.17 -4.84 11.46
C HIS A 15 -26.67 -4.59 11.25
N THR A 16 -26.02 -5.49 10.51
CA THR A 16 -24.82 -5.08 9.79
C THR A 16 -25.32 -4.15 8.69
N ILE A 17 -25.40 -2.85 9.01
CA ILE A 17 -25.55 -1.85 7.97
C ILE A 17 -24.27 -1.98 7.15
N LEU A 18 -24.37 -2.67 6.01
CA LEU A 18 -23.40 -2.52 4.93
C LEU A 18 -23.55 -1.07 4.45
N THR A 19 -22.89 -0.15 5.14
CA THR A 19 -22.75 1.22 4.66
C THR A 19 -21.95 1.11 3.38
N ALA A 20 -22.54 1.54 2.27
CA ALA A 20 -21.78 1.72 1.04
C ALA A 20 -20.51 2.53 1.35
N PRO A 21 -19.37 2.24 0.71
CA PRO A 21 -18.17 3.04 0.89
C PRO A 21 -18.54 4.52 0.64
N PRO A 22 -17.98 5.44 1.44
CA PRO A 22 -18.28 6.85 1.28
C PRO A 22 -17.93 7.27 -0.16
N SER A 23 -18.68 8.25 -0.69
CA SER A 23 -18.39 8.76 -2.03
C SER A 23 -16.95 9.26 -2.11
N LEU A 24 -16.33 9.12 -3.29
CA LEU A 24 -14.96 9.61 -3.50
C LEU A 24 -14.80 11.09 -3.11
N THR A 25 -15.85 11.88 -3.34
CA THR A 25 -15.90 13.31 -2.98
C THR A 25 -15.74 13.59 -1.48
N SER A 26 -16.02 12.60 -0.62
CA SER A 26 -15.79 12.73 0.83
C SER A 26 -14.31 12.87 1.20
N TYR A 27 -13.41 12.51 0.29
CA TYR A 27 -11.96 12.63 0.48
C TYR A 27 -11.38 13.92 -0.11
N ASP A 28 -12.16 14.72 -0.87
CA ASP A 28 -11.66 15.86 -1.63
C ASP A 28 -10.94 16.88 -0.74
N ASP A 29 -11.49 17.23 0.42
CA ASP A 29 -10.85 18.17 1.34
C ASP A 29 -9.49 17.67 1.84
N LYS A 30 -9.38 16.37 2.15
CA LYS A 30 -8.12 15.75 2.60
C LYS A 30 -7.11 15.70 1.46
N VAL A 31 -7.55 15.34 0.26
CA VAL A 31 -6.71 15.27 -0.94
C VAL A 31 -6.21 16.67 -1.30
N ASN A 32 -7.09 17.67 -1.36
CA ASN A 32 -6.73 19.06 -1.66
C ASN A 32 -5.77 19.65 -0.63
N ALA A 33 -5.97 19.36 0.66
CA ALA A 33 -5.06 19.78 1.73
C ALA A 33 -3.68 19.12 1.65
N LEU A 34 -3.58 17.91 1.08
CA LEU A 34 -2.31 17.23 0.85
C LEU A 34 -1.62 17.75 -0.42
N LEU A 35 -2.36 17.88 -1.52
CA LEU A 35 -1.87 18.40 -2.81
C LEU A 35 -1.32 19.83 -2.67
N SER A 36 -1.94 20.68 -1.84
CA SER A 36 -1.46 22.05 -1.61
C SER A 36 -0.12 22.11 -0.88
N LYS A 37 0.29 21.04 -0.20
CA LYS A 37 1.59 20.93 0.46
C LYS A 37 2.67 20.33 -0.43
N MET A 38 2.32 19.74 -1.57
CA MET A 38 3.25 19.05 -2.46
C MET A 38 4.06 20.03 -3.33
N THR A 39 5.32 19.71 -3.55
CA THR A 39 6.11 20.29 -4.64
C THR A 39 5.67 19.68 -5.99
N ASP A 40 6.10 20.28 -7.09
CA ASP A 40 5.78 19.73 -8.41
C ASP A 40 6.49 18.40 -8.67
N GLU A 41 7.70 18.22 -8.12
CA GLU A 41 8.43 16.95 -8.13
C GLU A 41 7.66 15.86 -7.36
N GLU A 42 7.10 16.19 -6.20
CA GLU A 42 6.28 15.23 -5.45
C GLU A 42 5.00 14.86 -6.20
N LYS A 43 4.31 15.81 -6.84
CA LYS A 43 3.13 15.50 -7.67
C LYS A 43 3.51 14.59 -8.84
N ALA A 44 4.58 14.91 -9.56
CA ALA A 44 5.07 14.10 -10.68
C ALA A 44 5.49 12.69 -10.21
N GLY A 45 6.19 12.61 -9.08
CA GLY A 45 6.59 11.35 -8.47
C GLY A 45 5.39 10.51 -8.04
N GLN A 46 4.37 11.10 -7.42
CA GLN A 46 3.15 10.39 -7.02
C GLN A 46 2.37 9.84 -8.22
N MET A 47 2.52 10.42 -9.41
CA MET A 47 1.97 9.92 -10.67
C MET A 47 2.88 8.89 -11.36
N THR A 48 4.05 8.60 -10.79
CA THR A 48 5.05 7.68 -11.34
C THR A 48 4.95 6.31 -10.68
N GLN A 49 4.90 5.27 -11.51
CA GLN A 49 4.97 3.88 -11.12
C GLN A 49 6.25 3.23 -11.67
N ILE A 50 7.00 2.55 -10.81
CA ILE A 50 8.19 1.78 -11.18
C ILE A 50 7.96 0.27 -11.00
N THR A 51 8.78 -0.56 -11.63
CA THR A 51 8.77 -2.02 -11.38
C THR A 51 9.68 -2.36 -10.20
N ILE A 52 9.41 -3.44 -9.48
CA ILE A 52 10.25 -3.90 -8.37
C ILE A 52 11.72 -4.13 -8.78
N ASN A 53 11.98 -4.52 -10.04
CA ASN A 53 13.34 -4.75 -10.54
C ASN A 53 14.28 -3.55 -10.36
N LEU A 54 13.76 -2.31 -10.33
CA LEU A 54 14.57 -1.11 -10.10
C LEU A 54 15.09 -0.98 -8.66
N ILE A 55 14.46 -1.65 -7.69
CA ILE A 55 14.83 -1.57 -6.28
C ILE A 55 15.47 -2.87 -5.75
N LEU A 56 15.67 -3.88 -6.58
CA LEU A 56 16.37 -5.11 -6.19
C LEU A 56 17.89 -4.93 -6.28
N LYS A 57 18.63 -5.61 -5.40
CA LYS A 57 20.10 -5.71 -5.49
C LYS A 57 20.51 -6.37 -6.82
N ASP A 58 19.87 -7.49 -7.13
CA ASP A 58 20.06 -8.26 -8.34
C ASP A 58 18.74 -8.94 -8.74
N ALA A 59 18.11 -8.44 -9.81
CA ALA A 59 16.83 -8.97 -10.31
C ALA A 59 16.97 -10.31 -11.05
N SER A 60 18.21 -10.78 -11.31
CA SER A 60 18.46 -12.08 -11.94
C SER A 60 18.48 -13.24 -10.95
N LYS A 61 18.47 -12.94 -9.64
CA LYS A 61 18.46 -13.96 -8.58
C LYS A 61 17.15 -14.74 -8.57
N PRO A 62 17.19 -16.05 -8.24
CA PRO A 62 15.99 -16.84 -7.97
C PRO A 62 15.04 -16.12 -7.00
N TRP A 63 13.73 -16.36 -7.16
CA TRP A 63 12.68 -15.65 -6.41
C TRP A 63 12.81 -15.78 -4.89
N ASP A 64 13.44 -16.85 -4.39
CA ASP A 64 13.68 -17.11 -2.96
C ASP A 64 14.94 -16.42 -2.41
N GLN A 65 15.70 -15.76 -3.28
CA GLN A 65 16.97 -15.09 -2.98
C GLN A 65 16.97 -13.61 -3.38
N ILE A 66 15.82 -13.06 -3.76
CA ILE A 66 15.73 -11.64 -4.07
C ILE A 66 15.86 -10.80 -2.80
N GLU A 67 16.57 -9.69 -2.93
CA GLU A 67 16.78 -8.74 -1.84
C GLU A 67 16.56 -7.32 -2.34
N VAL A 68 15.82 -6.53 -1.57
CA VAL A 68 15.70 -5.09 -1.78
C VAL A 68 17.03 -4.41 -1.50
N ASP A 69 17.47 -3.56 -2.42
CA ASP A 69 18.60 -2.68 -2.24
C ASP A 69 18.14 -1.41 -1.50
N PRO A 70 18.58 -1.18 -0.25
CA PRO A 70 18.11 -0.04 0.53
C PRO A 70 18.52 1.31 -0.09
N VAL A 71 19.62 1.37 -0.85
CA VAL A 71 20.07 2.61 -1.51
C VAL A 71 19.16 2.93 -2.69
N LYS A 72 18.82 1.92 -3.51
CA LYS A 72 17.91 2.12 -4.65
C LYS A 72 16.48 2.44 -4.17
N LEU A 73 16.03 1.78 -3.11
CA LEU A 73 14.73 2.07 -2.50
C LEU A 73 14.66 3.51 -1.97
N ALA A 74 15.68 3.94 -1.22
CA ALA A 74 15.77 5.31 -0.74
C ALA A 74 15.82 6.32 -1.90
N ALA A 75 16.59 6.06 -2.96
CA ALA A 75 16.61 6.94 -4.13
C ALA A 75 15.22 7.04 -4.79
N ALA A 76 14.54 5.91 -5.01
CA ALA A 76 13.21 5.89 -5.61
C ALA A 76 12.19 6.72 -4.80
N ILE A 77 12.17 6.57 -3.47
CA ILE A 77 11.17 7.20 -2.61
C ILE A 77 11.58 8.61 -2.19
N GLN A 78 12.82 8.80 -1.73
CA GLN A 78 13.29 10.08 -1.19
C GLN A 78 13.74 11.04 -2.28
N ASP A 79 14.32 10.58 -3.39
CA ASP A 79 14.80 11.49 -4.43
C ASP A 79 13.75 11.66 -5.52
N TYR A 80 13.18 10.55 -6.00
CA TYR A 80 12.23 10.55 -7.13
C TYR A 80 10.75 10.57 -6.72
N LYS A 81 10.43 10.48 -5.43
CA LYS A 81 9.07 10.63 -4.87
C LYS A 81 8.04 9.68 -5.48
N VAL A 82 8.47 8.51 -5.96
CA VAL A 82 7.58 7.57 -6.68
C VAL A 82 6.33 7.26 -5.86
N GLY A 83 5.16 7.18 -6.51
CA GLY A 83 3.89 6.90 -5.84
C GLY A 83 3.52 5.42 -5.83
N SER A 84 4.11 4.64 -6.74
CA SER A 84 3.74 3.24 -6.91
C SER A 84 4.92 2.35 -7.30
N ILE A 85 4.89 1.11 -6.79
CA ILE A 85 5.77 0.00 -7.19
C ILE A 85 4.89 -1.15 -7.68
N LEU A 86 5.27 -1.75 -8.80
CA LEU A 86 4.51 -2.83 -9.46
C LEU A 86 5.32 -4.13 -9.49
N ASN A 87 4.59 -5.24 -9.33
CA ASN A 87 4.96 -6.60 -9.73
C ASN A 87 5.84 -7.39 -8.74
N VAL A 88 6.07 -8.65 -9.10
CA VAL A 88 7.12 -9.54 -8.56
C VAL A 88 8.38 -9.49 -9.43
N ALA A 89 9.48 -10.03 -8.93
CA ALA A 89 10.66 -10.33 -9.71
C ALA A 89 10.31 -11.34 -10.81
N GLU A 90 10.95 -11.21 -11.96
CA GLU A 90 10.72 -12.09 -13.12
C GLU A 90 11.02 -13.57 -12.81
N THR A 91 11.80 -13.83 -11.76
CA THR A 91 12.27 -15.16 -11.38
C THR A 91 11.25 -16.00 -10.62
N GLY A 92 10.10 -15.45 -10.24
CA GLY A 92 8.99 -16.23 -9.68
C GLY A 92 8.10 -15.46 -8.69
N ALA A 93 7.06 -16.16 -8.22
CA ALA A 93 6.12 -15.64 -7.25
C ALA A 93 6.71 -15.64 -5.83
N TYR A 94 6.43 -14.60 -5.05
CA TYR A 94 6.87 -14.48 -3.68
C TYR A 94 6.00 -15.30 -2.72
N SER A 95 6.63 -15.80 -1.64
CA SER A 95 5.92 -16.28 -0.47
C SER A 95 5.23 -15.14 0.28
N VAL A 96 4.28 -15.45 1.17
CA VAL A 96 3.61 -14.45 2.02
C VAL A 96 4.61 -13.69 2.89
N ASP A 97 5.62 -14.36 3.42
CA ASP A 97 6.63 -13.73 4.27
C ASP A 97 7.51 -12.76 3.47
N GLN A 98 7.85 -13.12 2.23
CA GLN A 98 8.56 -12.22 1.32
C GLN A 98 7.72 -10.99 0.96
N TRP A 99 6.41 -11.18 0.72
CA TRP A 99 5.50 -10.05 0.51
C TRP A 99 5.49 -9.09 1.69
N HIS A 100 5.36 -9.61 2.91
CA HIS A 100 5.37 -8.78 4.12
C HIS A 100 6.71 -8.06 4.32
N ASP A 101 7.82 -8.73 4.09
CA ASP A 101 9.16 -8.14 4.21
C ASP A 101 9.39 -7.01 3.19
N ILE A 102 9.08 -7.25 1.91
CA ILE A 102 9.26 -6.26 0.84
C ILE A 102 8.34 -5.06 1.04
N ILE A 103 7.05 -5.29 1.26
CA ILE A 103 6.09 -4.20 1.48
C ILE A 103 6.43 -3.45 2.77
N GLY A 104 6.84 -4.16 3.83
CA GLY A 104 7.29 -3.55 5.07
C GLY A 104 8.45 -2.57 4.85
N LYS A 105 9.51 -3.01 4.17
CA LYS A 105 10.65 -2.14 3.81
C LYS A 105 10.24 -0.93 2.99
N VAL A 106 9.36 -1.12 2.00
CA VAL A 106 8.84 -0.03 1.16
C VAL A 106 8.08 1.00 1.99
N GLN A 107 7.17 0.56 2.87
CA GLN A 107 6.40 1.47 3.71
C GLN A 107 7.25 2.14 4.79
N ASP A 108 8.21 1.43 5.39
CA ASP A 108 9.15 1.99 6.35
C ASP A 108 9.96 3.14 5.74
N GLU A 109 10.38 3.00 4.48
CA GLU A 109 11.06 4.06 3.75
C GLU A 109 10.11 5.21 3.39
N ALA A 110 8.88 4.90 2.95
CA ALA A 110 7.84 5.91 2.68
C ALA A 110 7.54 6.79 3.91
N GLN A 111 7.52 6.20 5.11
CA GLN A 111 7.32 6.91 6.38
C GLN A 111 8.45 7.88 6.74
N ARG A 112 9.63 7.76 6.11
CA ARG A 112 10.74 8.71 6.28
C ARG A 112 10.64 9.91 5.35
N SER A 113 9.74 9.88 4.36
CA SER A 113 9.54 11.00 3.43
C SER A 113 8.82 12.17 4.09
N ARG A 114 8.96 13.37 3.52
CA ARG A 114 8.45 14.64 4.08
C ARG A 114 6.94 14.64 4.35
N LEU A 115 6.15 14.05 3.45
CA LEU A 115 4.69 13.99 3.55
C LEU A 115 4.16 12.61 3.97
N GLN A 116 5.05 11.62 4.14
CA GLN A 116 4.74 10.28 4.64
C GLN A 116 3.58 9.59 3.91
N ILE A 117 3.48 9.82 2.59
CA ILE A 117 2.42 9.23 1.77
C ILE A 117 2.79 7.76 1.53
N PRO A 118 1.93 6.79 1.90
CA PRO A 118 2.19 5.38 1.66
C PRO A 118 2.36 5.09 0.16
N ILE A 119 3.30 4.21 -0.16
CA ILE A 119 3.49 3.75 -1.55
C ILE A 119 2.38 2.77 -1.91
N LEU A 120 1.76 2.95 -3.07
CA LEU A 120 0.88 1.94 -3.62
C LEU A 120 1.70 0.76 -4.15
N TYR A 121 1.41 -0.46 -3.71
CA TYR A 121 2.02 -1.65 -4.29
C TYR A 121 0.99 -2.37 -5.19
N GLY A 122 1.26 -2.45 -6.49
CA GLY A 122 0.40 -3.11 -7.48
C GLY A 122 0.86 -4.53 -7.83
N ILE A 123 -0.11 -5.42 -8.09
CA ILE A 123 0.08 -6.78 -8.62
C ILE A 123 -0.90 -7.03 -9.77
#